data_AF-A0A0G0T5Q8-F1
#
_entry.id   AF-A0A0G0T5Q8-F1
#
_cell.length_a   1.000
_cell.length_b   1.000
_cell.length_c   1.000
_cell.angle_alpha   90.00
_cell.angle_beta   90.00
_cell.angle_gamma   90.00
#
_symmetry.space_group_name_H-M   'P 1'
#
loop_
_entity.id
_entity.type
_entity.pdbx_description
1 polymer ?
#
loop_
_entity_poly.entity_id
_entity_poly.type
_entity_poly.pdbx_seq_one_letter_code
_entity_poly.pdbx_strand_id
1 'polypeptide(L)' 'MNTKILRLEGLVAFLLALALYFKFNGNWLIFVLLILVPDVSIAGYLKNNKIGALAYNLVHNLASPFY' A
#
# COMPACT_ATOMS: atom_id res chain seq x y z
N MET A 1 -17.74 15.77 0.72
CA MET A 1 -17.22 14.71 1.63
C MET A 1 -16.55 15.37 2.82
N ASN A 2 -16.81 14.91 4.04
CA ASN A 2 -16.23 15.50 5.24
C ASN A 2 -14.83 14.90 5.46
N THR A 3 -13.78 15.69 5.25
CA THR A 3 -12.38 15.25 5.30
C THR A 3 -11.97 14.70 6.67
N LYS A 4 -12.63 15.12 7.75
CA LYS A 4 -12.42 14.57 9.10
C LYS A 4 -12.89 13.12 9.21
N ILE A 5 -14.03 12.79 8.59
CA ILE A 5 -14.57 11.43 8.57
C ILE A 5 -13.63 10.51 7.79
N LEU A 6 -13.17 10.94 6.61
CA LEU A 6 -12.23 10.16 5.80
C LEU A 6 -10.92 9.82 6.53
N ARG A 7 -10.39 10.77 7.32
CA ARG A 7 -9.19 10.54 8.14
C ARG A 7 -9.44 9.55 9.26
N LEU A 8 -10.61 9.61 9.90
CA LEU A 8 -11.01 8.65 10.93
C LEU A 8 -11.21 7.25 10.34
N GLU A 9 -11.84 7.13 9.18
CA GLU A 9 -11.99 5.87 8.46
C GLU A 9 -10.62 5.24 8.16
N GLY A 10 -9.68 6.02 7.62
CA GLY A 10 -8.31 5.56 7.37
C GLY A 10 -7.58 5.14 8.65
N LEU A 11 -7.72 5.90 9.74
CA LEU A 11 -7.12 5.58 11.03
C LEU A 11 -7.68 4.26 11.60
N VAL A 12 -9.00 4.09 11.59
CA VAL A 12 -9.66 2.88 12.09
C VAL A 12 -9.25 1.66 11.25
N ALA A 13 -9.23 1.79 9.92
CA ALA A 13 -8.77 0.72 9.03
C ALA A 13 -7.32 0.32 9.32
N PHE A 14 -6.42 1.29 9.50
CA PHE A 14 -5.03 1.05 9.85
C PHE A 14 -4.87 0.33 11.20
N LEU A 15 -5.55 0.80 12.24
CA LEU A 15 -5.48 0.19 13.58
C LEU A 15 -6.06 -1.23 13.59
N LEU A 16 -7.14 -1.49 12.87
CA LEU A 16 -7.70 -2.84 12.72
C LEU A 16 -6.72 -3.77 12.02
N ALA A 17 -6.10 -3.34 10.92
CA ALA A 17 -5.10 -4.12 10.21
C ALA A 17 -3.89 -4.44 11.12
N LEU A 18 -3.40 -3.45 11.86
CA LEU A 18 -2.30 -3.60 12.81
C LEU A 18 -2.63 -4.60 13.93
N ALA A 19 -3.82 -4.49 14.53
CA ALA A 19 -4.27 -5.39 15.60
C ALA A 19 -4.42 -6.83 15.11
N LEU A 20 -4.99 -7.03 13.91
CA LEU A 20 -5.07 -8.35 13.29
C LEU A 20 -3.68 -8.92 13.02
N TYR A 21 -2.77 -8.13 12.45
CA TYR A 21 -1.42 -8.58 12.13
C TYR A 21 -0.65 -9.02 13.39
N PHE A 22 -0.79 -8.26 14.48
CA PHE A 22 -0.24 -8.64 15.78
C PHE A 22 -0.85 -9.93 16.32
N LYS A 23 -2.19 -10.07 16.26
CA LYS A 23 -2.91 -11.26 16.74
C LYS A 23 -2.48 -12.53 16.01
N PHE A 24 -2.16 -12.45 14.71
CA PHE A 24 -1.68 -13.59 13.92
C PHE A 24 -0.18 -13.86 14.07
N ASN A 25 0.53 -13.20 15.00
CA ASN A 25 1.99 -13.28 15.15
C ASN A 25 2.73 -13.06 13.82
N GLY A 26 2.23 -12.12 13.01
CA GLY A 26 2.85 -11.79 11.74
C GLY A 26 4.28 -11.27 11.90
N ASN A 27 5.12 -11.47 10.89
CA ASN A 27 6.49 -10.96 10.90
C ASN A 27 6.50 -9.44 10.71
N TRP A 28 6.80 -8.71 11.78
CA TRP A 28 6.84 -7.25 11.79
C TRP A 28 7.74 -6.61 10.72
N LEU A 29 8.82 -7.28 10.29
CA LEU A 29 9.65 -6.80 9.18
C LEU A 29 8.87 -6.82 7.85
N ILE A 30 8.11 -7.88 7.61
CA ILE A 30 7.27 -8.00 6.41
C ILE A 30 6.17 -6.94 6.42
N PHE A 31 5.55 -6.67 7.58
CA PHE A 31 4.55 -5.61 7.72
C PHE A 31 5.10 -4.24 7.32
N VAL A 32 6.26 -3.86 7.87
CA VAL A 32 6.89 -2.57 7.57
C VAL A 32 7.28 -2.49 6.09
N LEU A 33 7.85 -3.55 5.53
CA LEU A 33 8.18 -3.60 4.10
C LEU A 33 6.93 -3.40 3.24
N LEU A 34 5.85 -4.15 3.50
CA LEU A 34 4.61 -4.07 2.72
C LEU A 34 3.92 -2.70 2.80
N ILE A 35 4.02 -1.99 3.93
CA ILE A 35 3.53 -0.61 4.04
C ILE A 35 4.31 0.34 3.13
N LEU A 36 5.61 0.13 2.95
CA LEU A 36 6.48 1.01 2.15
C LEU A 36 6.52 0.64 0.67
N VAL A 37 6.12 -0.58 0.30
CA VAL A 37 6.13 -1.09 -1.09
C VAL A 37 5.37 -0.18 -2.06
N PRO A 38 4.16 0.34 -1.74
CA PRO A 38 3.48 1.34 -2.57
C PRO A 38 4.32 2.58 -2.84
N ASP A 39 4.90 3.19 -1.81
CA ASP A 39 5.66 4.44 -1.96
C ASP A 39 6.96 4.22 -2.76
N VAL A 40 7.64 3.08 -2.54
CA VAL A 40 8.87 2.73 -3.27
C VAL A 40 8.60 2.41 -4.74
N SER A 41 7.39 1.96 -5.10
CA SER A 41 7.04 1.61 -6.49
C SER A 41 7.21 2.79 -7.47
N ILE A 42 7.11 4.03 -6.98
CA ILE A 42 7.36 5.25 -7.77
C ILE A 42 8.81 5.33 -8.26
N ALA A 43 9.77 4.70 -7.59
CA ALA A 43 11.17 4.69 -8.04
C ALA A 43 11.34 4.07 -9.44
N GLY A 44 10.39 3.25 -9.90
CA GLY A 44 10.37 2.74 -11.28
C GLY A 44 10.33 3.84 -12.35
N TYR A 45 9.75 5.01 -12.04
CA TYR A 45 9.71 6.16 -12.95
C TYR A 45 11.09 6.78 -13.18
N LEU A 46 12.07 6.55 -12.29
CA LEU A 46 13.45 7.00 -12.48
C LEU A 46 14.11 6.33 -13.70
N LYS A 47 13.68 5.12 -14.07
CA LYS A 47 14.23 4.39 -15.22
C LYS A 47 13.54 4.77 -16.53
N ASN A 48 12.20 4.82 -16.53
CA ASN A 48 11.36 5.40 -17.59
C ASN A 48 9.87 5.28 -17.23
N ASN A 49 9.01 5.96 -17.98
CA ASN A 49 7.56 5.95 -17.79
C ASN A 49 6.91 4.57 -17.91
N LYS A 50 7.40 3.68 -18.79
CA LYS A 50 6.79 2.34 -18.97
C LYS A 50 7.04 1.45 -17.74
N ILE A 51 8.28 1.43 -17.24
CA ILE A 51 8.66 0.64 -16.06
C ILE A 51 8.03 1.22 -14.79
N GLY A 52 7.98 2.55 -14.67
CA GLY A 52 7.29 3.23 -13.58
C GLY A 52 5.80 2.89 -13.53
N ALA A 53 5.10 3.01 -14.66
CA ALA A 53 3.68 2.68 -14.73
C ALA A 53 3.41 1.21 -14.42
N LEU A 54 4.23 0.28 -14.93
CA LEU A 54 4.09 -1.14 -14.61
C LEU A 54 4.27 -1.41 -13.11
N ALA A 55 5.36 -0.92 -12.50
CA ALA A 55 5.65 -1.12 -11.09
C ALA A 55 4.58 -0.49 -10.19
N TYR A 56 4.17 0.73 -10.51
CA TYR A 56 3.11 1.43 -9.79
C TYR A 56 1.78 0.69 -9.88
N ASN A 57 1.37 0.27 -11.08
CA ASN A 57 0.11 -0.45 -11.30
C ASN A 57 0.09 -1.82 -10.62
N LEU A 58 1.21 -2.56 -10.62
CA LEU A 58 1.28 -3.86 -9.93
C LEU A 58 1.06 -3.76 -8.42
N VAL A 59 1.44 -2.62 -7.83
CA VAL A 59 1.36 -2.42 -6.38
C VAL A 59 0.07 -1.69 -5.97
N HIS A 60 -0.38 -0.73 -6.75
CA HIS A 60 -1.55 0.09 -6.45
C HIS A 60 -2.86 -0.41 -7.04
N ASN A 61 -2.82 -1.29 -8.04
CA ASN A 61 -4.01 -1.81 -8.68
C ASN A 61 -4.24 -3.25 -8.23
N LEU A 62 -5.31 -3.49 -7.45
CA LEU A 62 -5.72 -4.85 -7.08
C LEU A 62 -6.10 -5.68 -8.32
N ALA A 63 -6.50 -5.01 -9.40
CA ALA A 63 -6.72 -5.60 -10.71
C ALA A 63 -5.43 -5.47 -11.52
N SER A 64 -4.87 -6.62 -11.91
CA SER A 64 -3.72 -6.77 -12.81
C SER A 64 -3.69 -5.72 -13.95
N PRO A 65 -2.51 -5.22 -14.37
CA PRO A 65 -2.39 -4.19 -15.42
C PRO A 65 -2.84 -4.63 -16.83
N PHE A 66 -3.49 -5.79 -16.98
CA PHE A 66 -3.84 -6.43 -18.25
C PHE A 66 -5.34 -6.37 -18.63
N TYR A 67 -6.12 -5.47 -18.03
CA TYR A 67 -7.49 -5.17 -18.46
C TYR A 67 -7.57 -3.80 -19.12
#